data_AF-A0A351Q3I9-F1
#
_entry.id   AF-A0A351Q3I9-F1
#
_cell.length_a   1.000
_cell.length_b   1.000
_cell.length_c   1.000
_cell.angle_alpha   90.00
_cell.angle_beta   90.00
_cell.angle_gamma   90.00
#
_symmetry.space_group_name_H-M   'P 1'
#
loop_
_entity.id
_entity.type
_entity.pdbx_description
1 polymer ?
#
loop_
_entity_poly.entity_id
_entity_poly.type
_entity_poly.pdbx_seq_one_letter_code
_entity_poly.pdbx_strand_id
1 'polypeptide(L)'
;FYQNSLNDLEDISFLFQPVLPDDELPLTERLVAVGEWCSNYISGVGEGMGDEFDVSVDGKEALEDISAIGQISVDFETDEDGERDYAELIEYIRIAVQLVFADLHPELDAEAEPTIH
;
A
#
# COMPACT_ATOMS: atom_id res chain seq x y z
N PHE A 1 -8.82 14.40 3.24
CA PHE A 1 -7.73 13.44 3.09
C PHE A 1 -8.14 12.08 3.66
N TYR A 2 -8.10 11.86 4.99
CA TYR A 2 -8.48 10.58 5.62
C TYR A 2 -9.79 9.96 5.09
N GLN A 3 -10.90 10.70 5.11
CA GLN A 3 -12.19 10.19 4.64
C GLN A 3 -12.18 9.77 3.17
N ASN A 4 -11.39 10.44 2.32
CA ASN A 4 -11.30 10.08 0.91
C ASN A 4 -10.50 8.79 0.77
N SER A 5 -9.35 8.68 1.46
CA SER A 5 -8.54 7.46 1.43
C SER A 5 -9.30 6.25 1.97
N LEU A 6 -10.13 6.43 3.00
CA LEU A 6 -10.99 5.35 3.49
C LEU A 6 -12.04 4.96 2.45
N ASN A 7 -12.74 5.94 1.87
CA ASN A 7 -13.70 5.65 0.80
C ASN A 7 -13.04 4.94 -0.40
N ASP A 8 -11.82 5.33 -0.77
CA ASP A 8 -11.07 4.72 -1.88
C ASP A 8 -10.60 3.29 -1.55
N LEU A 9 -10.40 2.97 -0.27
CA LEU A 9 -10.09 1.61 0.21
C LEU A 9 -11.34 0.72 0.29
N GLU A 10 -12.49 1.30 0.61
CA GLU A 10 -13.79 0.62 0.60
C GLU A 10 -14.38 0.45 -0.82
N ASP A 11 -13.91 1.22 -1.80
CA ASP A 11 -14.39 1.16 -3.19
C ASP A 11 -13.85 -0.06 -3.95
N ILE A 12 -14.75 -0.81 -4.58
CA ILE A 12 -14.46 -1.99 -5.40
C ILE A 12 -13.62 -1.70 -6.66
N SER A 13 -13.43 -0.43 -7.02
CA SER A 13 -12.69 0.03 -8.20
C SER A 13 -11.21 0.25 -7.92
N PHE A 14 -10.71 -0.10 -6.72
CA PHE A 14 -9.28 -0.03 -6.35
C PHE A 14 -8.67 1.36 -6.54
N LEU A 15 -9.32 2.38 -5.96
CA LEU A 15 -8.95 3.78 -6.19
C LEU A 15 -7.82 4.30 -5.28
N PHE A 16 -7.50 3.58 -4.19
CA PHE A 16 -6.56 4.05 -3.17
C PHE A 16 -5.17 4.40 -3.70
N GLN A 17 -4.72 5.65 -3.56
CA GLN A 17 -3.36 6.08 -3.91
C GLN A 17 -2.57 6.48 -2.65
N PRO A 18 -1.31 6.01 -2.49
CA PRO A 18 -0.43 6.52 -1.44
C PRO A 18 -0.14 8.01 -1.67
N VAL A 19 0.02 8.77 -0.58
CA VAL A 19 0.41 10.17 -0.69
C VAL A 19 1.91 10.24 -0.91
N LEU A 20 2.27 10.61 -2.12
CA LEU A 20 3.65 10.76 -2.56
C LEU A 20 3.82 12.12 -3.25
N PRO A 21 5.08 12.60 -3.37
CA PRO A 21 5.35 13.81 -4.13
C PRO A 21 4.98 13.65 -5.61
N ASP A 22 4.74 14.78 -6.27
CA ASP A 22 4.45 14.82 -7.71
C ASP A 22 5.70 14.50 -8.56
N ASP A 23 5.50 14.39 -9.87
CA ASP A 23 6.53 14.09 -10.85
C ASP A 23 7.44 15.26 -11.21
N GLU A 24 7.28 16.42 -10.57
CA GLU A 24 8.20 17.54 -10.70
C GLU A 24 9.48 17.33 -9.85
N LEU A 25 9.42 16.45 -8.83
CA LEU A 25 10.58 16.10 -8.02
C LEU A 25 11.46 15.02 -8.68
N PRO A 26 12.78 15.05 -8.43
CA PRO A 26 13.69 13.99 -8.88
C PRO A 26 13.24 12.62 -8.41
N LEU A 27 13.40 11.60 -9.28
CA LEU A 27 13.04 10.21 -8.98
C LEU A 27 13.64 9.72 -7.66
N THR A 28 14.88 10.10 -7.35
CA THR A 28 15.54 9.75 -6.09
C THR A 28 14.83 10.30 -4.86
N GLU A 29 14.32 11.54 -4.93
CA GLU A 29 13.54 12.15 -3.82
C GLU A 29 12.18 11.46 -3.67
N ARG A 30 11.51 11.13 -4.77
CA ARG A 30 10.24 10.39 -4.74
C ARG A 30 10.41 8.98 -4.18
N LEU A 31 11.51 8.29 -4.49
CA LEU A 31 11.83 6.97 -3.93
C LEU A 31 12.12 7.03 -2.42
N VAL A 32 12.80 8.08 -1.95
CA VAL A 32 12.94 8.33 -0.50
C VAL A 32 11.57 8.49 0.15
N ALA A 33 10.68 9.27 -0.46
CA ALA A 33 9.33 9.44 0.05
C ALA A 33 8.53 8.13 0.08
N VAL A 34 8.74 7.21 -0.86
CA VAL A 34 8.15 5.85 -0.82
C VAL A 34 8.63 5.08 0.40
N GLY A 35 9.93 5.06 0.69
CA GLY A 35 10.47 4.38 1.86
C GLY A 35 9.92 4.94 3.19
N GLU A 36 9.81 6.27 3.28
CA GLU A 36 9.19 6.94 4.42
C GLU A 36 7.70 6.59 4.54
N TRP A 37 6.97 6.58 3.42
CA TRP A 37 5.56 6.23 3.37
C TRP A 37 5.33 4.79 3.86
N CYS A 38 6.10 3.83 3.36
CA CYS A 38 6.03 2.42 3.78
C CYS A 38 6.32 2.26 5.28
N SER A 39 7.34 2.93 5.79
CA SER A 39 7.68 2.90 7.23
C SER A 39 6.54 3.45 8.09
N ASN A 40 5.92 4.55 7.67
CA ASN A 40 4.79 5.14 8.37
C ASN A 40 3.53 4.26 8.30
N TYR A 41 3.27 3.63 7.15
CA TYR A 41 2.17 2.67 6.98
C TYR A 41 2.31 1.50 7.95
N ILE A 42 3.48 0.86 8.01
CA ILE A 42 3.73 -0.26 8.93
C ILE A 42 3.59 0.17 10.39
N SER A 43 4.08 1.35 10.76
CA SER A 43 3.89 1.88 12.11
C SER A 43 2.40 2.06 12.44
N GLY A 44 1.63 2.66 11.54
CA GLY A 44 0.20 2.89 11.73
C GLY A 44 -0.61 1.59 11.79
N VAL A 45 -0.29 0.62 10.94
CA VAL A 45 -0.89 -0.71 10.98
C VAL A 45 -0.57 -1.42 12.30
N GLY A 46 0.68 -1.38 12.76
CA GLY A 46 1.07 -1.97 14.04
C GLY A 46 0.44 -1.31 15.27
N GLU A 47 0.12 -0.01 15.18
CA GLU A 47 -0.64 0.71 16.23
C GLU A 47 -2.14 0.37 16.20
N GLY A 48 -2.71 0.16 15.01
CA GLY A 48 -4.13 -0.14 14.82
C GLY A 48 -4.49 -1.63 14.98
N MET A 49 -3.60 -2.53 14.60
CA MET A 49 -3.74 -3.98 14.79
C MET A 49 -3.47 -4.31 16.26
N GLY A 50 -4.53 -4.50 17.03
CA GLY A 50 -4.44 -5.17 18.33
C GLY A 50 -4.13 -6.66 18.20
N ASP A 51 -3.90 -7.34 19.33
CA ASP A 51 -3.55 -8.78 19.39
C ASP A 51 -4.61 -9.72 18.77
N GLU A 52 -5.82 -9.22 18.47
CA GLU A 52 -6.95 -10.00 17.95
C GLU A 52 -7.05 -10.03 16.42
N PHE A 53 -6.26 -9.23 15.70
CA PHE A 53 -6.30 -9.22 14.24
C PHE A 53 -5.40 -10.32 13.65
N ASP A 54 -5.99 -11.14 12.78
CA ASP A 54 -5.30 -12.17 12.01
C ASP A 54 -5.37 -11.77 10.53
N VAL A 55 -4.22 -11.66 9.89
CA VAL A 55 -4.12 -11.40 8.44
C VAL A 55 -3.87 -12.70 7.70
N SER A 56 -4.28 -12.77 6.45
CA SER A 56 -4.00 -13.93 5.60
C SER A 56 -2.49 -14.14 5.44
N VAL A 57 -2.09 -15.31 4.93
CA VAL A 57 -0.68 -15.57 4.59
C VAL A 57 -0.17 -14.53 3.60
N ASP A 58 -0.98 -14.19 2.61
CA ASP A 58 -0.65 -13.23 1.56
C ASP A 58 -0.61 -11.80 2.15
N GLY A 59 -1.53 -11.45 3.05
CA GLY A 59 -1.51 -10.17 3.78
C GLY A 59 -0.29 -10.00 4.68
N LYS A 60 0.18 -11.10 5.29
CA LYS A 60 1.42 -11.09 6.05
C LYS A 60 2.65 -10.90 5.16
N GLU A 61 2.71 -11.58 4.02
CA GLU A 61 3.79 -11.40 3.03
C GLU A 61 3.81 -9.96 2.51
N ALA A 62 2.65 -9.39 2.20
CA ALA A 62 2.51 -7.99 1.81
C ALA A 62 3.05 -7.02 2.88
N LEU A 63 2.77 -7.26 4.16
CA LEU A 63 3.31 -6.45 5.27
C LEU A 63 4.83 -6.60 5.41
N GLU A 64 5.36 -7.81 5.22
CA GLU A 64 6.81 -8.07 5.25
C GLU A 64 7.52 -7.36 4.07
N ASP A 65 6.95 -7.40 2.87
CA ASP A 65 7.47 -6.74 1.68
C ASP A 65 7.42 -5.20 1.80
N ILE A 66 6.31 -4.63 2.27
CA ILE A 66 6.21 -3.18 2.52
C ILE A 66 7.24 -2.75 3.58
N SER A 67 7.41 -3.55 4.63
CA SER A 67 8.43 -3.29 5.66
C SER A 67 9.84 -3.32 5.06
N ALA A 68 10.14 -4.30 4.20
CA ALA A 68 11.42 -4.38 3.50
C ALA A 68 11.65 -3.14 2.62
N ILE A 69 10.65 -2.69 1.84
CA ILE A 69 10.72 -1.47 1.02
C ILE A 69 11.06 -0.25 1.89
N GLY A 70 10.43 -0.12 3.07
CA GLY A 70 10.70 0.97 4.00
C GLY A 70 12.12 0.99 4.58
N GLN A 71 12.84 -0.13 4.56
CA GLN A 71 14.21 -0.26 5.06
C GLN A 71 15.29 -0.10 3.96
N ILE A 72 14.91 -0.08 2.68
CA ILE A 72 15.88 0.03 1.58
C ILE A 72 16.53 1.42 1.62
N SER A 73 17.86 1.46 1.77
CA SER A 73 18.65 2.65 1.48
C SER A 73 18.57 2.90 -0.02
N VAL A 74 18.01 4.04 -0.40
CA VAL A 74 17.65 4.40 -1.78
C VAL A 74 18.89 4.64 -2.64
N ASP A 75 19.52 3.55 -3.07
CA ASP A 75 20.56 3.55 -4.10
C ASP A 75 19.97 2.89 -5.35
N PHE A 76 18.89 3.51 -5.86
CA PHE A 76 18.30 3.10 -7.13
C PHE A 76 19.15 3.67 -8.26
N GLU A 77 19.55 2.79 -9.19
CA GLU A 77 20.14 3.24 -10.44
C GLU A 77 19.06 3.99 -11.23
N THR A 78 19.33 5.26 -11.53
CA THR A 78 18.45 6.09 -12.36
C THR A 78 18.79 5.87 -13.83
N ASP A 79 18.61 4.63 -14.29
CA ASP A 79 18.77 4.26 -15.69
C ASP A 79 17.53 4.65 -16.53
N GLU A 80 17.49 4.24 -17.80
CA GLU A 80 16.39 4.59 -18.71
C GLU A 80 15.02 4.05 -18.26
N ASP A 81 14.97 3.03 -17.39
CA ASP A 81 13.74 2.36 -16.96
C ASP A 81 13.25 2.81 -15.58
N GLY A 82 13.99 3.66 -14.85
CA GLY A 82 13.68 4.02 -13.45
C GLY A 82 12.28 4.62 -13.20
N GLU A 83 11.72 5.38 -14.14
CA GLU A 83 10.35 5.92 -14.02
C GLU A 83 9.28 4.84 -14.13
N ARG A 84 9.54 3.82 -14.96
CA ARG A 84 8.65 2.68 -15.12
C ARG A 84 8.70 1.82 -13.86
N ASP A 85 9.89 1.51 -13.38
CA ASP A 85 10.10 0.72 -12.17
C ASP A 85 9.46 1.39 -10.94
N TYR A 86 9.55 2.72 -10.88
CA TYR A 86 8.84 3.51 -9.87
C TYR A 86 7.32 3.31 -9.95
N ALA A 87 6.72 3.43 -11.14
CA ALA A 87 5.29 3.24 -11.30
C ALA A 87 4.84 1.81 -10.95
N GLU A 88 5.63 0.79 -11.32
CA GLU A 88 5.38 -0.61 -10.97
C GLU A 88 5.46 -0.82 -9.44
N LEU A 89 6.42 -0.18 -8.76
CA LEU A 89 6.54 -0.20 -7.29
C LEU A 89 5.33 0.44 -6.61
N ILE A 90 4.85 1.59 -7.10
CA ILE A 90 3.66 2.24 -6.52
C ILE A 90 2.42 1.35 -6.68
N GLU A 91 2.26 0.71 -7.83
CA GLU A 91 1.12 -0.18 -8.06
C GLU A 91 1.18 -1.43 -7.18
N TYR A 92 2.38 -2.01 -6.98
CA TYR A 92 2.57 -3.09 -6.03
C TYR A 92 2.12 -2.69 -4.62
N ILE A 93 2.56 -1.51 -4.14
CA ILE A 93 2.18 -0.99 -2.81
C ILE A 93 0.67 -0.81 -2.72
N ARG A 94 0.01 -0.29 -3.76
CA ARG A 94 -1.46 -0.12 -3.80
C ARG A 94 -2.18 -1.45 -3.60
N ILE A 95 -1.79 -2.49 -4.33
CA ILE A 95 -2.40 -3.82 -4.25
C ILE A 95 -2.15 -4.43 -2.86
N ALA A 96 -0.92 -4.34 -2.36
CA ALA A 96 -0.54 -4.87 -1.05
C ALA A 96 -1.36 -4.20 0.09
N VAL A 97 -1.54 -2.88 0.02
CA VAL A 97 -2.37 -2.14 0.99
C VAL A 97 -3.83 -2.56 0.90
N GLN A 98 -4.37 -2.73 -0.32
CA GLN A 98 -5.75 -3.14 -0.49
C GLN A 98 -6.00 -4.56 0.06
N LEU A 99 -5.07 -5.48 -0.15
CA LEU A 99 -5.12 -6.84 0.40
C LEU A 99 -5.15 -6.82 1.93
N VAL A 100 -4.23 -6.08 2.55
CA VAL A 100 -4.19 -5.92 4.01
C VAL A 100 -5.49 -5.27 4.52
N PHE A 101 -6.01 -4.27 3.81
CA PHE A 101 -7.26 -3.62 4.19
C PHE A 101 -8.45 -4.58 4.15
N ALA A 102 -8.55 -5.43 3.12
CA ALA A 102 -9.58 -6.45 2.99
C ALA A 102 -9.50 -7.49 4.12
N ASP A 103 -8.29 -7.96 4.46
CA ASP A 103 -8.09 -8.89 5.59
C ASP A 103 -8.56 -8.29 6.93
N LEU A 104 -8.38 -6.98 7.12
CA LEU A 104 -8.81 -6.28 8.32
C LEU A 104 -10.31 -5.93 8.34
N HIS A 105 -11.00 -5.98 7.19
CA HIS A 105 -12.41 -5.65 7.03
C HIS A 105 -13.15 -6.76 6.24
N PRO A 106 -13.23 -7.98 6.79
CA PRO A 106 -13.81 -9.14 6.10
C PRO A 106 -15.28 -8.96 5.72
N GLU A 107 -16.00 -8.02 6.34
CA GLU A 107 -17.36 -7.63 5.97
C GLU A 107 -17.48 -7.03 4.56
N LEU A 108 -16.42 -6.38 4.05
CA LEU A 108 -16.42 -5.80 2.70
C LEU A 108 -16.34 -6.87 1.61
N ASP A 109 -15.70 -8.01 1.92
CA ASP A 109 -15.64 -9.18 1.03
C ASP A 109 -17.00 -9.89 0.94
N ALA A 110 -17.78 -9.88 2.03
CA ALA A 110 -19.12 -10.48 2.10
C ALA A 110 -20.18 -9.71 1.30
N GLU A 111 -19.99 -8.41 1.05
CA GLU A 111 -20.89 -7.59 0.23
C GLU A 111 -20.58 -7.67 -1.29
N ALA A 112 -19.43 -8.21 -1.67
CA ALA A 112 -19.01 -8.39 -3.06
C ALA A 112 -19.54 -9.68 -3.71
N GLU A 113 -20.01 -10.68 -2.94
CA GLU A 113 -20.73 -11.81 -3.51
C GLU A 113 -22.15 -11.39 -3.93
N PRO A 114 -22.51 -11.43 -5.22
CA PRO A 114 -23.87 -11.14 -5.63
C PRO A 114 -24.76 -12.24 -5.03
N THR A 115 -25.73 -11.85 -4.21
CA THR A 115 -26.80 -12.76 -3.81
C THR A 115 -27.55 -13.14 -5.08
N ILE A 116 -27.19 -14.27 -5.69
CA ILE A 116 -27.91 -14.80 -6.85
C ILE A 116 -29.27 -15.26 -6.35
N HIS A 117 -30.29 -14.45 -6.65
CA HIS A 117 -31.70 -14.83 -6.57
C HIS A 117 -32.11 -15.71 -7.75
#